data_AF-A0A836TRJ5-F1
#
_entry.id   AF-A0A836TRJ5-F1
#
_cell.length_a   1.000
_cell.length_b   1.000
_cell.length_c   1.000
_cell.angle_alpha   90.00
_cell.angle_beta   90.00
_cell.angle_gamma   90.00
#
_symmetry.space_group_name_H-M   'P 1'
#
loop_
_entity.id
_entity.type
_entity.pdbx_description
1 polymer ?
#
loop_
_entity_poly.entity_id
_entity_poly.type
_entity_poly.pdbx_seq_one_letter_code
_entity_poly.pdbx_strand_id
1 'polypeptide(L)'
;MASLRDQGVEVGEWPELAEEPMTPFLEVLLSQDPALAADLARISTLDHLDLSNADAGDLAAVGRIVWGVKILFHELLVQGPAAIAAKLSKGFDQNLSKQSLSQLVASLPLDVIRSAQESWFPDLFTEVAIHNLGGLLSLREQTSEVDAVAAEAGQDTAPGTSDGDDSILGDDLILGDDSILGDNTILDDDDEIFSNGENILTEDEKPLSGDAETLPEDLGGENSESLWIAAKLLADEQSKIDQETWARLGGWYREEYSLVYRPVGHADAFLRAWIDLGAQSEGGTAAAGRAIFDQLAHKDAPGKCVKCHSVETVPNGGLQMMWTAARSDPEFKKATVFAHTAHFSMMDEDGCLTCHKVEPKADYAASYADTNPHSFTSNFAPLGIKTCAACHQENLAGDNCQQCHQYHVGRFVAQSVATDWSEDTSTGVPQELNE
;
A
#
# COMPACT_ATOMS: atom_id res chain seq x y z
N MET A 1 14.66 1.59 27.27
CA MET A 1 15.97 0.95 26.95
C MET A 1 16.85 0.72 28.17
N ALA A 2 17.06 1.71 29.06
CA ALA A 2 17.84 1.52 30.30
C ALA A 2 17.37 0.30 31.11
N SER A 3 16.05 0.16 31.30
CA SER A 3 15.45 -0.98 32.01
C SER A 3 15.72 -2.35 31.38
N LEU A 4 15.92 -2.45 30.06
CA LEU A 4 16.25 -3.72 29.39
C LEU A 4 17.71 -4.10 29.63
N ARG A 5 18.63 -3.13 29.52
CA ARG A 5 20.06 -3.33 29.77
C ARG A 5 20.34 -3.63 31.24
N ASP A 6 19.68 -2.93 32.15
CA ASP A 6 19.81 -3.13 33.60
C ASP A 6 19.33 -4.53 34.05
N GLN A 7 18.44 -5.15 33.26
CA GLN A 7 17.91 -6.50 33.49
C GLN A 7 18.59 -7.58 32.63
N GLY A 8 19.68 -7.23 31.92
CA GLY A 8 20.50 -8.19 31.17
C GLY A 8 19.92 -8.63 29.82
N VAL A 9 18.92 -7.93 29.27
CA VAL A 9 18.40 -8.18 27.93
C VAL A 9 19.23 -7.39 26.91
N GLU A 10 20.16 -8.08 26.23
CA GLU A 10 21.00 -7.48 25.18
C GLU A 10 20.22 -7.32 23.87
N VAL A 11 19.98 -6.07 23.50
CA VAL A 11 19.27 -5.69 22.27
C VAL A 11 20.09 -4.81 21.34
N GLY A 12 21.38 -4.62 21.62
CA GLY A 12 22.27 -3.77 20.83
C GLY A 12 21.92 -2.27 20.90
N GLU A 13 22.21 -1.56 19.81
CA GLU A 13 21.89 -0.15 19.62
C GLU A 13 20.40 0.06 19.34
N TRP A 14 19.82 1.08 19.96
CA TRP A 14 18.44 1.49 19.72
C TRP A 14 18.34 3.00 19.92
N PRO A 15 17.57 3.72 19.11
CA PRO A 15 17.42 5.16 19.25
C PRO A 15 16.87 5.54 20.63
N GLU A 16 17.60 6.38 21.37
CA GLU A 16 17.26 6.72 22.77
C GLU A 16 15.94 7.49 22.90
N LEU A 17 15.61 8.32 21.92
CA LEU A 17 14.43 9.18 21.92
C LEU A 17 13.25 8.59 21.13
N ALA A 18 13.32 7.31 20.76
CA ALA A 18 12.19 6.62 20.14
C ALA A 18 11.14 6.29 21.22
N GLU A 19 10.28 7.26 21.49
CA GLU A 19 9.19 7.19 22.49
C GLU A 19 7.80 6.98 21.85
N GLU A 20 7.72 6.91 20.52
CA GLU A 20 6.45 6.69 19.84
C GLU A 20 5.97 5.24 20.00
N PRO A 21 4.65 5.02 20.17
CA PRO A 21 4.09 3.68 20.22
C PRO A 21 4.26 2.97 18.87
N MET A 22 4.28 1.64 18.92
CA MET A 22 4.30 0.83 17.72
C MET A 22 3.08 1.12 16.85
N THR A 23 3.29 1.35 15.55
CA THR A 23 2.17 1.56 14.64
C THR A 23 1.45 0.23 14.38
N PRO A 24 0.12 0.25 14.15
CA PRO A 24 -0.61 -0.97 13.77
C PRO A 24 -0.04 -1.66 12.52
N PHE A 25 0.57 -0.90 11.61
CA PHE A 25 1.28 -1.43 10.45
C PHE A 25 2.47 -2.31 10.85
N LEU A 26 3.29 -1.84 11.80
CA LEU A 26 4.44 -2.59 12.28
C LEU A 26 3.99 -3.84 13.06
N GLU A 27 2.95 -3.74 13.88
CA GLU A 27 2.36 -4.90 14.58
C GLU A 27 1.87 -5.98 13.59
N VAL A 28 1.19 -5.58 12.51
CA VAL A 28 0.79 -6.51 11.45
C VAL A 28 2.01 -7.17 10.82
N LEU A 29 3.08 -6.43 10.52
CA LEU A 29 4.28 -7.00 9.89
C LEU A 29 5.03 -7.97 10.81
N LEU A 30 5.13 -7.67 12.10
CA LEU A 30 5.81 -8.51 13.08
C LEU A 30 5.00 -9.77 13.44
N SER A 31 3.67 -9.66 13.54
CA SER A 31 2.78 -10.79 13.86
C SER A 31 2.71 -11.89 12.77
N GLN A 32 3.37 -11.69 11.63
CA GLN A 32 3.53 -12.73 10.59
C GLN A 32 4.49 -13.86 11.04
N ASP A 33 5.28 -13.61 12.09
CA ASP A 33 5.97 -14.64 12.86
C ASP A 33 5.09 -15.06 14.05
N PRO A 34 4.66 -16.34 14.15
CA PRO A 34 3.85 -16.83 15.26
C PRO A 34 4.47 -16.59 16.66
N ALA A 35 5.81 -16.60 16.77
CA ALA A 35 6.48 -16.32 18.04
C ALA A 35 6.31 -14.86 18.45
N LEU A 36 6.54 -13.93 17.51
CA LEU A 36 6.34 -12.50 17.74
C LEU A 36 4.86 -12.13 17.91
N ALA A 37 3.94 -12.83 17.25
CA ALA A 37 2.51 -12.64 17.46
C ALA A 37 2.10 -12.93 18.93
N ALA A 38 2.64 -14.01 19.52
CA ALA A 38 2.41 -14.32 20.92
C ALA A 38 3.05 -13.29 21.86
N ASP A 39 4.23 -12.80 21.54
CA ASP A 39 4.91 -11.75 22.30
C ASP A 39 4.17 -10.42 22.25
N LEU A 40 3.68 -10.00 21.07
CA LEU A 40 2.87 -8.78 20.91
C LEU A 40 1.58 -8.86 21.72
N ALA A 41 0.89 -10.00 21.70
CA ALA A 41 -0.30 -10.23 22.52
C ALA A 41 0.02 -10.12 24.02
N ARG A 42 1.18 -10.65 24.45
CA ARG A 42 1.65 -10.58 25.84
C ARG A 42 1.93 -9.15 26.28
N ILE A 43 2.63 -8.36 25.47
CA ILE A 43 3.04 -7.00 25.84
C ILE A 43 1.97 -5.93 25.57
N SER A 44 0.83 -6.31 24.98
CA SER A 44 -0.26 -5.38 24.61
C SER A 44 -0.83 -4.58 25.79
N THR A 45 -0.72 -5.10 27.01
CA THR A 45 -1.21 -4.44 28.24
C THR A 45 -0.13 -3.69 29.00
N LEU A 46 1.13 -3.72 28.54
CA LEU A 46 2.25 -3.06 29.18
C LEU A 46 2.39 -1.62 28.69
N ASP A 47 2.88 -0.75 29.55
CA ASP A 47 3.40 0.55 29.12
C ASP A 47 4.79 0.33 28.51
N HIS A 48 4.91 0.53 27.19
CA HIS A 48 6.16 0.28 26.47
C HIS A 48 7.25 1.32 26.80
N LEU A 49 6.86 2.46 27.41
CA LEU A 49 7.77 3.53 27.83
C LEU A 49 8.27 3.34 29.27
N ASP A 50 7.52 2.60 30.09
CA ASP A 50 7.90 2.27 31.47
C ASP A 50 7.83 0.77 31.75
N LEU A 51 8.98 0.10 31.54
CA LEU A 51 9.17 -1.32 31.82
C LEU A 51 9.66 -1.60 33.25
N SER A 52 9.64 -0.61 34.16
CA SER A 52 10.20 -0.78 35.52
C SER A 52 9.52 -1.88 36.34
N ASN A 53 8.26 -2.18 36.05
CA ASN A 53 7.45 -3.20 36.74
C ASN A 53 7.23 -4.48 35.91
N ALA A 54 7.84 -4.60 34.72
CA ALA A 54 7.67 -5.73 33.83
C ALA A 54 8.36 -6.99 34.40
N ASP A 55 7.75 -8.16 34.22
CA ASP A 55 8.37 -9.42 34.63
C ASP A 55 9.47 -9.88 33.66
N ALA A 56 10.28 -10.86 34.05
CA ALA A 56 11.37 -11.35 33.20
C ALA A 56 10.89 -11.92 31.85
N GLY A 57 9.68 -12.49 31.81
CA GLY A 57 9.07 -13.00 30.58
C GLY A 57 8.61 -11.87 29.65
N ASP A 58 8.08 -10.79 30.22
CA ASP A 58 7.69 -9.58 29.51
C ASP A 58 8.90 -8.87 28.91
N LEU A 59 9.97 -8.71 29.69
CA LEU A 59 11.23 -8.12 29.21
C LEU A 59 11.87 -8.96 28.10
N ALA A 60 11.81 -10.29 28.20
CA ALA A 60 12.28 -11.18 27.14
C ALA A 60 11.41 -11.07 25.87
N ALA A 61 10.09 -10.91 26.01
CA ALA A 61 9.19 -10.68 24.88
C ALA A 61 9.46 -9.34 24.19
N VAL A 62 9.65 -8.26 24.97
CA VAL A 62 10.07 -6.96 24.44
C VAL A 62 11.41 -7.08 23.69
N GLY A 63 12.38 -7.80 24.26
CA GLY A 63 13.67 -8.03 23.61
C GLY A 63 13.53 -8.73 22.25
N ARG A 64 12.68 -9.76 22.15
CA ARG A 64 12.39 -10.45 20.88
C ARG A 64 11.70 -9.55 19.87
N ILE A 65 10.78 -8.70 20.31
CA ILE A 65 10.10 -7.71 19.44
C ILE A 65 11.09 -6.68 18.90
N VAL A 66 11.98 -6.15 19.75
CA VAL A 66 13.06 -5.23 19.33
C VAL A 66 13.93 -5.87 18.25
N TRP A 67 14.35 -7.13 18.45
CA TRP A 67 15.08 -7.87 17.42
C TRP A 67 14.24 -8.13 16.18
N GLY A 68 12.93 -8.38 16.31
CA GLY A 68 12.00 -8.49 15.19
C GLY A 68 11.97 -7.23 14.31
N VAL A 69 11.98 -6.03 14.93
CA VAL A 69 12.07 -4.75 14.20
C VAL A 69 13.40 -4.64 13.47
N LYS A 70 14.52 -4.95 14.13
CA LYS A 70 15.85 -4.92 13.49
C LYS A 70 15.96 -5.88 12.32
N ILE A 71 15.48 -7.11 12.50
CA ILE A 71 15.47 -8.13 11.45
C ILE A 71 14.60 -7.66 10.28
N LEU A 72 13.43 -7.06 10.53
CA LEU A 72 12.59 -6.48 9.48
C LEU A 72 13.33 -5.40 8.68
N PHE A 73 14.04 -4.48 9.36
CA PHE A 73 14.87 -3.46 8.70
C PHE A 73 16.01 -4.08 7.86
N HIS A 74 16.68 -5.09 8.41
CA HIS A 74 17.74 -5.81 7.72
C HIS A 74 17.21 -6.54 6.48
N GLU A 75 16.08 -7.25 6.60
CA GLU A 75 15.42 -7.92 5.47
C GLU A 75 14.98 -6.92 4.39
N LEU A 76 14.48 -5.75 4.78
CA LEU A 76 14.12 -4.68 3.84
C LEU A 76 15.33 -4.16 3.07
N LEU A 77 16.48 -4.01 3.71
CA LEU A 77 17.71 -3.53 3.04
C LEU A 77 18.35 -4.60 2.15
N VAL A 78 18.21 -5.88 2.49
CA VAL A 78 18.81 -7.00 1.74
C VAL A 78 17.91 -7.47 0.59
N GLN A 79 16.60 -7.60 0.84
CA GLN A 79 15.63 -8.20 -0.08
C GLN A 79 14.68 -7.17 -0.71
N GLY A 80 14.73 -5.91 -0.24
CA GLY A 80 13.82 -4.86 -0.70
C GLY A 80 12.37 -5.08 -0.26
N PRO A 81 11.40 -4.46 -0.96
CA PRO A 81 9.97 -4.60 -0.66
C PRO A 81 9.43 -6.04 -0.73
N ALA A 82 10.18 -6.97 -1.34
CA ALA A 82 9.82 -8.39 -1.37
C ALA A 82 9.80 -9.02 0.03
N ALA A 83 10.56 -8.50 1.00
CA ALA A 83 10.50 -8.95 2.39
C ALA A 83 9.12 -8.70 3.02
N ILE A 84 8.57 -7.49 2.82
CA ILE A 84 7.20 -7.16 3.26
C ILE A 84 6.20 -8.05 2.54
N ALA A 85 6.37 -8.25 1.23
CA ALA A 85 5.48 -9.09 0.44
C ALA A 85 5.40 -10.53 0.96
N ALA A 86 6.54 -11.14 1.27
CA ALA A 86 6.61 -12.50 1.79
C ALA A 86 5.89 -12.61 3.15
N LYS A 87 6.08 -11.62 4.04
CA LYS A 87 5.41 -11.56 5.34
C LYS A 87 3.89 -11.41 5.17
N LEU A 88 3.43 -10.44 4.39
CA LEU A 88 1.99 -10.20 4.19
C LEU A 88 1.30 -11.37 3.45
N SER A 89 1.92 -11.95 2.43
CA SER A 89 1.32 -13.08 1.70
C SER A 89 1.10 -14.29 2.61
N LYS A 90 1.99 -14.50 3.58
CA LYS A 90 1.94 -15.62 4.52
C LYS A 90 0.78 -15.53 5.51
N GLY A 91 0.52 -14.38 6.12
CA GLY A 91 -0.53 -14.28 7.16
C GLY A 91 -1.86 -13.71 6.71
N PHE A 92 -2.00 -13.28 5.45
CA PHE A 92 -3.31 -12.94 4.87
C PHE A 92 -3.89 -14.05 3.97
N ASP A 93 -3.20 -15.18 3.80
CA ASP A 93 -3.64 -16.32 2.95
C ASP A 93 -4.10 -15.89 1.54
N GLN A 94 -3.48 -14.84 1.02
CA GLN A 94 -3.76 -14.32 -0.32
C GLN A 94 -2.50 -14.38 -1.17
N ASN A 95 -2.65 -14.87 -2.40
CA ASN A 95 -1.66 -14.65 -3.45
C ASN A 95 -1.67 -13.17 -3.83
N LEU A 96 -0.90 -12.36 -3.09
CA LEU A 96 -0.76 -10.94 -3.37
C LEU A 96 -0.05 -10.78 -4.72
N SER A 97 -0.77 -10.22 -5.70
CA SER A 97 -0.18 -9.89 -6.99
C SER A 97 0.94 -8.86 -6.84
N LYS A 98 1.89 -8.81 -7.77
CA LYS A 98 2.94 -7.76 -7.80
C LYS A 98 2.34 -6.34 -7.72
N GLN A 99 1.18 -6.13 -8.34
CA GLN A 99 0.45 -4.86 -8.29
C GLN A 99 -0.05 -4.57 -6.87
N SER A 100 -0.74 -5.52 -6.23
CA SER A 100 -1.23 -5.37 -4.85
C SER A 100 -0.08 -5.06 -3.88
N LEU A 101 1.05 -5.75 -4.04
CA LEU A 101 2.25 -5.50 -3.25
C LEU A 101 2.80 -4.08 -3.46
N SER A 102 2.91 -3.63 -4.72
CA SER A 102 3.36 -2.27 -5.01
C SER A 102 2.46 -1.20 -4.38
N GLN A 103 1.16 -1.48 -4.26
CA GLN A 103 0.20 -0.59 -3.61
C GLN A 103 0.39 -0.60 -2.09
N LEU A 104 0.57 -1.77 -1.47
CA LEU A 104 0.78 -1.91 -0.03
C LEU A 104 2.08 -1.29 0.48
N VAL A 105 3.10 -1.16 -0.37
CA VAL A 105 4.38 -0.51 0.00
C VAL A 105 4.53 0.91 -0.55
N ALA A 106 3.62 1.35 -1.42
CA ALA A 106 3.65 2.65 -2.10
C ALA A 106 5.02 3.06 -2.67
N SER A 107 5.72 2.10 -3.29
CA SER A 107 7.08 2.31 -3.81
C SER A 107 8.07 2.89 -2.78
N LEU A 108 8.05 2.36 -1.55
CA LEU A 108 8.95 2.73 -0.45
C LEU A 108 10.41 2.89 -0.93
N PRO A 109 10.97 4.12 -0.95
CA PRO A 109 12.31 4.36 -1.48
C PRO A 109 13.39 3.76 -0.60
N LEU A 110 14.39 3.14 -1.23
CA LEU A 110 15.53 2.55 -0.53
C LEU A 110 16.30 3.59 0.30
N ASP A 111 16.45 4.82 -0.20
CA ASP A 111 17.20 5.86 0.51
C ASP A 111 16.49 6.35 1.78
N VAL A 112 15.16 6.29 1.83
CA VAL A 112 14.40 6.59 3.06
C VAL A 112 14.70 5.52 4.13
N ILE A 113 14.73 4.25 3.74
CA ILE A 113 15.04 3.14 4.64
C ILE A 113 16.51 3.15 5.06
N ARG A 114 17.42 3.42 4.13
CA ARG A 114 18.86 3.52 4.42
C ARG A 114 19.15 4.67 5.37
N SER A 115 18.60 5.86 5.11
CA SER A 115 18.76 7.01 6.00
C SER A 115 18.18 6.76 7.40
N ALA A 116 17.05 6.08 7.49
CA ALA A 116 16.49 5.65 8.77
C ALA A 116 17.42 4.65 9.49
N GLN A 117 17.91 3.62 8.80
CA GLN A 117 18.82 2.64 9.38
C GLN A 117 20.14 3.28 9.85
N GLU A 118 20.77 4.13 9.05
CA GLU A 118 22.02 4.81 9.43
C GLU A 118 21.85 5.65 10.71
N SER A 119 20.67 6.23 10.90
CA SER A 119 20.36 7.08 12.05
C SER A 119 19.87 6.30 13.27
N TRP A 120 19.16 5.19 13.10
CA TRP A 120 18.50 4.45 14.18
C TRP A 120 19.29 3.21 14.61
N PHE A 121 19.94 2.54 13.66
CA PHE A 121 20.64 1.26 13.85
C PHE A 121 21.97 1.23 13.06
N PRO A 122 22.96 2.07 13.36
CA PRO A 122 24.15 2.20 12.51
C PRO A 122 24.91 0.88 12.32
N ASP A 123 24.98 0.03 13.36
CA ASP A 123 25.65 -1.29 13.30
C ASP A 123 24.71 -2.47 12.97
N LEU A 124 23.54 -2.22 12.39
CA LEU A 124 22.46 -3.21 12.18
C LEU A 124 22.93 -4.55 11.61
N PHE A 125 23.73 -4.54 10.53
CA PHE A 125 24.16 -5.76 9.85
C PHE A 125 25.06 -6.63 10.75
N THR A 126 25.97 -6.00 11.48
CA THR A 126 26.87 -6.69 12.41
C THR A 126 26.09 -7.28 13.57
N GLU A 127 25.17 -6.49 14.15
CA GLU A 127 24.33 -6.90 15.27
C GLU A 127 23.42 -8.07 14.90
N VAL A 128 22.73 -8.00 13.75
CA VAL A 128 21.85 -9.08 13.27
C VAL A 128 22.66 -10.35 12.99
N ALA A 129 23.87 -10.24 12.43
CA ALA A 129 24.74 -11.39 12.23
C ALA A 129 25.10 -12.06 13.57
N ILE A 130 25.53 -11.28 14.57
CA ILE A 130 25.87 -11.80 15.90
C ILE A 130 24.66 -12.45 16.57
N HIS A 131 23.49 -11.80 16.52
CA HIS A 131 22.24 -12.33 17.07
C HIS A 131 21.88 -13.68 16.43
N ASN A 132 21.95 -13.79 15.11
CA ASN A 132 21.67 -15.03 14.40
C ASN A 132 22.68 -16.13 14.74
N LEU A 133 23.97 -15.79 14.93
CA LEU A 133 24.97 -16.75 15.41
C LEU A 133 24.68 -17.23 16.83
N GLY A 134 24.27 -16.34 17.74
CA GLY A 134 23.85 -16.71 19.10
C GLY A 134 22.62 -17.62 19.10
N GLY A 135 21.66 -17.35 18.22
CA GLY A 135 20.51 -18.23 17.98
C GLY A 135 20.92 -19.60 17.43
N LEU A 136 21.86 -19.64 16.49
CA LEU A 136 22.41 -20.89 15.95
C LEU A 136 23.18 -21.71 17.00
N LEU A 137 23.94 -21.06 17.88
CA LEU A 137 24.61 -21.74 19.00
C LEU A 137 23.59 -22.31 19.99
N SER A 138 22.54 -21.55 20.31
CA SER A 138 21.44 -22.00 21.19
C SER A 138 20.65 -23.16 20.58
N LEU A 139 20.36 -23.10 19.28
CA LEU A 139 19.72 -24.20 18.55
C LEU A 139 20.62 -25.44 18.51
N ARG A 140 21.93 -25.27 18.34
CA ARG A 140 22.90 -26.38 18.35
C ARG A 140 22.99 -27.04 19.72
N GLU A 141 23.05 -26.28 20.80
CA GLU A 141 23.01 -26.81 22.17
C GLU A 141 21.70 -27.55 22.44
N GLN A 142 20.57 -26.98 22.04
CA GLN A 142 19.26 -27.65 22.16
C GLN A 142 19.23 -28.96 21.35
N THR A 143 19.69 -28.97 20.09
CA THR A 143 19.80 -30.21 19.29
C THR A 143 20.77 -31.22 19.90
N SER A 144 21.86 -30.76 20.51
CA SER A 144 22.82 -31.62 21.20
C SER A 144 22.25 -32.24 22.47
N GLU A 145 21.34 -31.56 23.18
CA GLU A 145 20.61 -32.13 24.30
C GLU A 145 19.59 -33.17 23.82
N VAL A 146 18.90 -32.95 22.69
CA VAL A 146 17.98 -33.96 22.14
C VAL A 146 18.73 -35.20 21.61
N ASP A 147 19.92 -35.00 21.01
CA ASP A 147 20.79 -36.09 20.57
C ASP A 147 21.45 -36.82 21.75
N ALA A 148 21.74 -36.14 22.87
CA ALA A 148 22.22 -36.76 24.10
C ALA A 148 21.13 -37.61 24.78
N VAL A 149 19.86 -37.18 24.71
CA VAL A 149 18.72 -37.97 25.18
C VAL A 149 18.43 -39.16 24.26
N ALA A 150 18.72 -39.06 22.96
CA ALA A 150 18.67 -40.18 22.03
C ALA A 150 19.85 -41.17 22.23
N ALA A 151 21.02 -40.68 22.65
CA ALA A 151 22.21 -41.51 22.90
C ALA A 151 22.12 -42.34 24.21
N GLU A 152 21.25 -41.99 25.16
CA GLU A 152 21.00 -42.81 26.36
C GLU A 152 19.95 -43.92 26.15
N ALA A 153 19.36 -44.03 24.96
CA ALA A 153 18.33 -45.03 24.65
C ALA A 153 18.79 -46.17 23.71
N GLY A 154 20.10 -46.38 23.52
CA GLY A 154 20.58 -47.40 22.60
C GLY A 154 21.98 -47.93 22.89
N GLN A 155 22.11 -48.79 23.89
CA GLN A 155 23.23 -49.73 23.96
C GLN A 155 22.81 -51.14 23.51
N ASP A 156 23.71 -51.75 22.74
CA ASP A 156 23.80 -53.14 22.30
C ASP A 156 22.97 -53.61 21.09
N THR A 157 23.60 -53.67 19.90
CA THR A 157 24.41 -54.84 19.49
C THR A 157 24.97 -54.66 18.07
N ALA A 158 26.27 -54.88 17.89
CA ALA A 158 26.90 -55.30 16.64
C ALA A 158 27.18 -56.82 16.76
N PRO A 159 27.27 -57.63 15.68
CA PRO A 159 28.33 -57.48 14.67
C PRO A 159 28.01 -57.95 13.21
N GLY A 160 28.91 -57.64 12.26
CA GLY A 160 29.27 -58.58 11.18
C GLY A 160 29.21 -58.10 9.71
N THR A 161 30.29 -57.49 9.23
CA THR A 161 31.02 -57.67 7.95
C THR A 161 30.32 -58.20 6.67
N SER A 162 30.45 -57.49 5.54
CA SER A 162 31.39 -57.81 4.43
C SER A 162 31.18 -56.95 3.17
N ASP A 163 32.29 -56.42 2.64
CA ASP A 163 32.71 -56.27 1.24
C ASP A 163 31.84 -55.59 0.16
N GLY A 164 32.49 -54.68 -0.58
CA GLY A 164 32.03 -54.20 -1.89
C GLY A 164 32.73 -52.92 -2.35
N ASP A 165 33.88 -53.09 -3.01
CA ASP A 165 34.66 -52.12 -3.79
C ASP A 165 33.81 -51.33 -4.81
N ASP A 166 34.09 -50.04 -5.01
CA ASP A 166 34.56 -49.52 -6.31
C ASP A 166 34.64 -47.99 -6.33
N SER A 167 35.78 -47.54 -6.84
CA SER A 167 36.10 -46.17 -7.23
C SER A 167 35.15 -45.66 -8.32
N ILE A 168 34.85 -44.35 -8.34
CA ILE A 168 35.00 -43.53 -9.56
C ILE A 168 34.83 -42.04 -9.21
N LEU A 169 35.94 -41.34 -9.32
CA LEU A 169 35.99 -39.93 -9.71
C LEU A 169 35.77 -39.89 -11.23
N GLY A 170 34.87 -39.02 -11.69
CA GLY A 170 34.64 -38.69 -13.09
C GLY A 170 33.79 -37.41 -13.14
N ASP A 171 34.39 -36.23 -13.22
CA ASP A 171 34.88 -35.59 -14.46
C ASP A 171 33.71 -35.14 -15.34
N ASP A 172 33.45 -33.82 -15.40
CA ASP A 172 33.87 -33.06 -16.59
C ASP A 172 33.71 -31.54 -16.39
N LEU A 173 34.84 -30.85 -16.57
CA LEU A 173 35.04 -29.43 -16.79
C LEU A 173 35.33 -29.30 -18.28
N ILE A 174 34.48 -28.74 -19.15
CA ILE A 174 34.93 -28.14 -20.43
C ILE A 174 33.99 -27.00 -20.89
N LEU A 175 34.58 -25.79 -20.95
CA LEU A 175 34.64 -24.81 -22.07
C LEU A 175 33.40 -24.71 -22.99
N GLY A 176 32.81 -23.56 -23.28
CA GLY A 176 33.39 -22.27 -23.70
C GLY A 176 32.75 -21.86 -25.03
N ASP A 177 32.81 -20.55 -25.34
CA ASP A 177 32.54 -19.94 -26.66
C ASP A 177 31.04 -19.75 -27.04
N ASP A 178 30.54 -18.65 -27.58
CA ASP A 178 31.18 -17.41 -28.06
C ASP A 178 30.11 -16.34 -28.39
N SER A 179 30.57 -15.12 -28.67
CA SER A 179 29.87 -13.97 -29.31
C SER A 179 29.22 -12.97 -28.32
N ILE A 180 29.95 -11.97 -27.80
CA ILE A 180 30.58 -10.79 -28.44
C ILE A 180 29.59 -9.83 -29.12
N LEU A 181 29.73 -8.60 -28.66
CA LEU A 181 29.06 -7.34 -28.93
C LEU A 181 29.25 -6.79 -30.34
N GLY A 182 28.33 -5.92 -30.72
CA GLY A 182 28.52 -4.80 -31.67
C GLY A 182 27.81 -5.02 -33.00
N ASP A 183 27.26 -4.03 -33.67
CA ASP A 183 27.15 -2.58 -33.47
C ASP A 183 26.32 -2.07 -34.67
N ASN A 184 25.55 -1.00 -34.47
CA ASN A 184 25.09 -0.03 -35.49
C ASN A 184 24.20 -0.54 -36.66
N THR A 185 23.16 0.15 -37.15
CA THR A 185 22.95 1.60 -37.36
C THR A 185 21.55 1.79 -38.00
N ILE A 186 20.96 2.97 -37.79
CA ILE A 186 20.31 3.82 -38.82
C ILE A 186 18.88 3.51 -39.31
N LEU A 187 17.99 4.41 -38.86
CA LEU A 187 17.05 5.26 -39.61
C LEU A 187 15.70 4.73 -40.12
N ASP A 188 14.80 5.73 -40.13
CA ASP A 188 13.52 5.90 -40.82
C ASP A 188 12.30 5.20 -40.17
N ASP A 189 11.14 5.82 -39.98
CA ASP A 189 10.67 7.21 -40.09
C ASP A 189 9.23 7.19 -39.51
N ASP A 190 8.82 8.31 -38.92
CA ASP A 190 7.48 8.92 -39.03
C ASP A 190 6.23 8.14 -38.47
N ASP A 191 5.26 8.73 -37.76
CA ASP A 191 4.83 10.13 -37.81
C ASP A 191 3.74 10.47 -36.74
N GLU A 192 3.57 11.77 -36.53
CA GLU A 192 2.34 12.50 -36.14
C GLU A 192 1.97 12.75 -34.64
N ILE A 193 2.48 13.88 -34.11
CA ILE A 193 1.68 14.79 -33.26
C ILE A 193 1.75 16.21 -33.86
N PHE A 194 0.70 16.57 -34.61
CA PHE A 194 0.26 17.96 -34.79
C PHE A 194 -0.47 18.40 -33.49
N SER A 195 -0.60 19.65 -33.06
CA SER A 195 -0.09 20.98 -33.43
C SER A 195 -1.15 21.94 -32.87
N ASN A 196 -0.82 22.65 -31.80
CA ASN A 196 -1.46 23.90 -31.42
C ASN A 196 -0.65 24.48 -30.25
N GLY A 197 0.24 25.45 -30.40
CA GLY A 197 0.30 26.50 -31.40
C GLY A 197 -0.14 27.84 -30.80
N GLU A 198 0.47 28.26 -29.69
CA GLU A 198 0.48 29.68 -29.29
C GLU A 198 1.91 30.08 -28.89
N ASN A 199 2.55 30.80 -29.81
CA ASN A 199 3.75 31.58 -29.61
C ASN A 199 3.47 32.71 -28.60
N ILE A 200 4.23 32.79 -27.51
CA ILE A 200 4.37 34.03 -26.74
C ILE A 200 5.82 34.17 -26.27
N LEU A 201 6.71 34.44 -27.23
CA LEU A 201 8.02 35.04 -26.96
C LEU A 201 8.02 36.43 -27.58
N THR A 202 7.66 37.42 -26.77
CA THR A 202 8.08 38.81 -26.98
C THR A 202 8.75 39.29 -25.71
N GLU A 203 10.06 39.44 -25.86
CA GLU A 203 10.94 40.42 -25.23
C GLU A 203 10.23 41.44 -24.34
N ASP A 204 10.59 41.46 -23.06
CA ASP A 204 10.81 42.71 -22.34
C ASP A 204 11.83 42.48 -21.22
N GLU A 205 12.92 43.22 -21.34
CA GLU A 205 14.05 43.27 -20.44
C GLU A 205 13.64 43.76 -19.04
N LYS A 206 14.19 43.13 -18.01
CA LYS A 206 14.72 43.80 -16.81
C LYS A 206 15.53 42.81 -15.96
N PRO A 207 16.87 42.84 -15.97
CA PRO A 207 17.64 42.14 -14.97
C PRO A 207 17.45 42.86 -13.63
N LEU A 208 17.00 42.10 -12.63
CA LEU A 208 16.90 42.54 -11.26
C LEU A 208 18.33 42.81 -10.74
N SER A 209 18.71 44.09 -10.68
CA SER A 209 19.90 44.53 -9.95
C SER A 209 19.65 44.32 -8.47
N GLY A 210 20.32 43.34 -7.89
CA GLY A 210 20.40 43.11 -6.46
C GLY A 210 21.82 42.66 -6.13
N ASP A 211 22.69 43.65 -5.93
CA ASP A 211 23.91 43.64 -5.12
C ASP A 211 24.65 42.30 -5.06
N ALA A 212 25.49 42.06 -6.07
CA ALA A 212 26.64 41.17 -5.91
C ALA A 212 27.58 41.83 -4.90
N GLU A 213 27.45 41.44 -3.63
CA GLU A 213 28.48 41.72 -2.64
C GLU A 213 29.79 41.15 -3.18
N THR A 214 30.75 42.06 -3.32
CA THR A 214 32.11 41.83 -3.75
C THR A 214 32.72 40.61 -3.05
N LEU A 215 33.11 39.61 -3.83
CA LEU A 215 34.05 38.58 -3.39
C LEU A 215 35.31 39.28 -2.85
N PRO A 216 35.87 38.87 -1.71
CA PRO A 216 37.13 39.40 -1.24
C PRO A 216 38.23 39.07 -2.26
N GLU A 217 38.82 40.10 -2.88
CA GLU A 217 39.91 39.97 -3.87
C GLU A 217 41.27 39.57 -3.26
N ASP A 218 41.30 39.10 -2.01
CA ASP A 218 42.54 38.67 -1.36
C ASP A 218 42.37 37.29 -0.70
N LEU A 219 42.50 36.25 -1.53
CA LEU A 219 42.83 34.90 -1.08
C LEU A 219 44.20 34.50 -1.64
N GLY A 220 45.20 35.36 -1.42
CA GLY A 220 46.62 35.07 -1.65
C GLY A 220 47.27 34.23 -0.54
N GLY A 221 46.56 33.22 -0.01
CA GLY A 221 47.03 32.37 1.09
C GLY A 221 46.96 30.89 0.72
N GLU A 222 48.09 30.32 0.29
CA GLU A 222 48.26 28.90 -0.02
C GLU A 222 48.25 28.04 1.26
N ASN A 223 47.08 27.79 1.83
CA ASN A 223 46.87 26.56 2.59
C ASN A 223 45.49 25.98 2.27
N SER A 224 45.47 24.68 2.01
CA SER A 224 44.23 23.90 1.87
C SER A 224 43.30 24.08 3.09
N GLU A 225 43.87 24.56 4.19
CA GLU A 225 43.20 24.82 5.45
C GLU A 225 42.12 25.90 5.37
N SER A 226 42.47 27.05 4.77
CA SER A 226 41.55 28.17 4.62
C SER A 226 40.45 27.89 3.60
N LEU A 227 40.78 27.12 2.55
CA LEU A 227 39.83 26.69 1.53
C LEU A 227 38.80 25.69 2.07
N TRP A 228 39.16 24.76 2.96
CA TRP A 228 38.17 23.87 3.58
C TRP A 228 37.28 24.60 4.58
N ILE A 229 37.80 25.62 5.29
CA ILE A 229 36.99 26.44 6.21
C ILE A 229 35.97 27.26 5.41
N ALA A 230 36.41 27.92 4.33
CA ALA A 230 35.53 28.67 3.43
C ALA A 230 34.51 27.75 2.73
N ALA A 231 34.93 26.57 2.27
CA ALA A 231 34.03 25.58 1.69
C ALA A 231 33.06 25.02 2.73
N LYS A 232 33.45 24.83 3.99
CA LYS A 232 32.56 24.39 5.08
C LYS A 232 31.53 25.45 5.47
N LEU A 233 31.92 26.72 5.45
CA LEU A 233 31.02 27.86 5.68
C LEU A 233 30.03 28.06 4.52
N LEU A 234 30.42 27.74 3.28
CA LEU A 234 29.54 27.75 2.11
C LEU A 234 28.70 26.47 1.99
N ALA A 235 29.22 25.32 2.43
CA ALA A 235 28.54 24.03 2.43
C ALA A 235 27.51 23.87 3.56
N ASP A 236 27.52 24.77 4.55
CA ASP A 236 26.48 24.87 5.58
C ASP A 236 25.19 25.51 5.06
N GLU A 237 25.11 25.78 3.75
CA GLU A 237 23.84 25.95 3.05
C GLU A 237 23.14 24.58 2.89
N GLN A 238 22.89 23.93 4.03
CA GLN A 238 22.01 22.78 4.13
C GLN A 238 20.67 23.17 3.49
N SER A 239 20.14 22.32 2.61
CA SER A 239 18.84 22.52 1.96
C SER A 239 17.83 23.07 2.96
N LYS A 240 17.29 24.27 2.69
CA LYS A 240 16.23 24.90 3.49
C LYS A 240 14.90 24.14 3.40
N ILE A 241 14.81 23.14 2.52
CA ILE A 241 13.64 22.31 2.33
C ILE A 241 13.78 21.09 3.24
N ASP A 242 12.92 21.01 4.25
CA ASP A 242 12.76 19.84 5.12
C ASP A 242 12.07 18.67 4.37
N GLN A 243 12.10 17.47 4.96
CA GLN A 243 11.58 16.26 4.31
C GLN A 243 10.05 16.27 4.14
N GLU A 244 9.32 16.86 5.08
CA GLU A 244 7.85 16.96 5.01
C GLU A 244 7.44 17.89 3.86
N THR A 245 8.15 19.01 3.73
CA THR A 245 7.98 19.98 2.65
C THR A 245 8.32 19.37 1.30
N TRP A 246 9.37 18.56 1.23
CA TRP A 246 9.70 17.78 0.03
C TRP A 246 8.57 16.82 -0.36
N ALA A 247 7.97 16.13 0.62
CA ALA A 247 6.89 15.17 0.41
C ALA A 247 5.50 15.81 0.21
N ARG A 248 5.37 17.14 0.05
CA ARG A 248 4.04 17.82 -0.07
C ARG A 248 3.14 17.27 -1.16
N LEU A 249 3.72 16.76 -2.24
CA LEU A 249 3.01 16.14 -3.38
C LEU A 249 2.78 14.64 -3.19
N GLY A 250 3.15 14.09 -2.04
CA GLY A 250 3.00 12.70 -1.65
C GLY A 250 4.30 11.91 -1.66
N GLY A 251 4.24 10.69 -1.12
CA GLY A 251 5.37 9.79 -0.99
C GLY A 251 5.82 9.58 0.45
N TRP A 252 6.92 8.85 0.60
CA TRP A 252 7.51 8.51 1.89
C TRP A 252 8.57 9.53 2.31
N TYR A 253 8.60 9.83 3.59
CA TYR A 253 9.66 10.62 4.21
C TYR A 253 9.90 10.12 5.64
N ARG A 254 11.02 10.51 6.22
CA ARG A 254 11.34 10.21 7.61
C ARG A 254 10.98 11.42 8.46
N GLU A 255 10.30 11.16 9.56
CA GLU A 255 9.99 12.14 10.60
C GLU A 255 10.49 11.55 11.91
N GLU A 256 11.58 12.10 12.46
CA GLU A 256 12.22 11.62 13.69
C GLU A 256 12.53 10.11 13.69
N TYR A 257 11.72 9.31 14.38
CA TYR A 257 11.81 7.85 14.52
C TYR A 257 10.71 7.08 13.78
N SER A 258 10.00 7.76 12.89
CA SER A 258 8.88 7.24 12.12
C SER A 258 9.09 7.40 10.61
N LEU A 259 8.57 6.43 9.87
CA LEU A 259 8.45 6.49 8.41
C LEU A 259 7.02 6.90 8.08
N VAL A 260 6.87 8.07 7.46
CA VAL A 260 5.56 8.68 7.23
C VAL A 260 5.25 8.67 5.74
N TYR A 261 4.02 8.27 5.40
CA TYR A 261 3.50 8.30 4.04
C TYR A 261 2.50 9.44 3.86
N ARG A 262 2.69 10.24 2.81
CA ARG A 262 1.76 11.29 2.39
C ARG A 262 0.97 10.85 1.16
N PRO A 263 -0.38 10.76 1.22
CA PRO A 263 -1.21 10.38 0.08
C PRO A 263 -1.15 11.38 -1.06
N VAL A 264 -1.28 10.90 -2.30
CA VAL A 264 -1.13 11.71 -3.54
C VAL A 264 -2.47 12.27 -4.06
N GLY A 265 -3.62 11.76 -3.60
CA GLY A 265 -4.94 12.28 -4.01
C GLY A 265 -6.14 11.38 -3.69
N HIS A 266 -7.27 11.63 -4.36
CA HIS A 266 -8.44 10.75 -4.25
C HIS A 266 -8.13 9.36 -4.81
N ALA A 267 -8.63 8.34 -4.14
CA ALA A 267 -8.39 6.95 -4.46
C ALA A 267 -6.90 6.55 -4.44
N ASP A 268 -6.11 7.18 -3.56
CA ASP A 268 -4.72 6.81 -3.27
C ASP A 268 -4.58 5.29 -3.07
N ALA A 269 -3.67 4.68 -3.82
CA ALA A 269 -3.59 3.23 -3.93
C ALA A 269 -3.09 2.57 -2.64
N PHE A 270 -2.23 3.26 -1.87
CA PHE A 270 -1.71 2.75 -0.61
C PHE A 270 -2.80 2.73 0.46
N LEU A 271 -3.49 3.85 0.64
CA LEU A 271 -4.58 3.91 1.62
C LEU A 271 -5.69 2.92 1.29
N ARG A 272 -6.11 2.83 0.02
CA ARG A 272 -7.14 1.87 -0.39
C ARG A 272 -6.72 0.43 -0.12
N ALA A 273 -5.51 0.05 -0.50
CA ALA A 273 -5.00 -1.30 -0.30
C ALA A 273 -4.96 -1.68 1.18
N TRP A 274 -4.50 -0.78 2.06
CA TRP A 274 -4.46 -1.04 3.50
C TRP A 274 -5.83 -1.05 4.17
N ILE A 275 -6.75 -0.18 3.73
CA ILE A 275 -8.14 -0.21 4.20
C ILE A 275 -8.79 -1.55 3.82
N ASP A 276 -8.67 -1.97 2.56
CA ASP A 276 -9.27 -3.22 2.09
C ASP A 276 -8.65 -4.45 2.78
N LEU A 277 -7.32 -4.44 2.98
CA LEU A 277 -6.60 -5.50 3.69
C LEU A 277 -7.02 -5.57 5.17
N GLY A 278 -7.04 -4.43 5.87
CA GLY A 278 -7.42 -4.34 7.27
C GLY A 278 -8.87 -4.77 7.51
N ALA A 279 -9.78 -4.39 6.61
CA ALA A 279 -11.20 -4.75 6.69
C ALA A 279 -11.45 -6.26 6.55
N GLN A 280 -10.60 -6.94 5.78
CA GLN A 280 -10.69 -8.36 5.45
C GLN A 280 -9.71 -9.24 6.27
N SER A 281 -9.04 -8.67 7.27
CA SER A 281 -8.07 -9.39 8.09
C SER A 281 -8.77 -10.43 8.99
N GLU A 282 -8.26 -11.66 9.01
CA GLU A 282 -8.84 -12.78 9.74
C GLU A 282 -7.80 -13.50 10.62
N GLY A 283 -8.23 -14.40 11.51
CA GLY A 283 -7.33 -15.21 12.33
C GLY A 283 -6.42 -14.41 13.27
N GLY A 284 -5.14 -14.77 13.36
CA GLY A 284 -4.16 -14.16 14.26
C GLY A 284 -3.82 -12.70 13.96
N THR A 285 -4.16 -12.20 12.77
CA THR A 285 -3.93 -10.80 12.36
C THR A 285 -5.18 -9.94 12.47
N ALA A 286 -6.34 -10.52 12.82
CA ALA A 286 -7.64 -9.84 12.82
C ALA A 286 -7.64 -8.58 13.70
N ALA A 287 -7.03 -8.62 14.89
CA ALA A 287 -6.99 -7.48 15.80
C ALA A 287 -6.16 -6.32 15.25
N ALA A 288 -4.95 -6.60 14.77
CA ALA A 288 -4.04 -5.58 14.23
C ALA A 288 -4.53 -5.03 12.89
N GLY A 289 -5.05 -5.90 12.01
CA GLY A 289 -5.70 -5.49 10.76
C GLY A 289 -6.93 -4.61 11.02
N ARG A 290 -7.72 -4.95 12.04
CA ARG A 290 -8.84 -4.11 12.47
C ARG A 290 -8.40 -2.76 13.00
N ALA A 291 -7.30 -2.69 13.75
CA ALA A 291 -6.73 -1.44 14.23
C ALA A 291 -6.28 -0.53 13.06
N ILE A 292 -5.63 -1.09 12.04
CA ILE A 292 -5.30 -0.35 10.80
C ILE A 292 -6.58 0.17 10.14
N PHE A 293 -7.58 -0.70 9.96
CA PHE A 293 -8.84 -0.31 9.35
C PHE A 293 -9.51 0.83 10.12
N ASP A 294 -9.66 0.71 11.44
CA ASP A 294 -10.32 1.72 12.26
C ASP A 294 -9.53 3.05 12.26
N GLN A 295 -8.19 3.00 12.20
CA GLN A 295 -7.35 4.19 12.09
C GLN A 295 -7.54 4.90 10.73
N LEU A 296 -7.54 4.15 9.61
CA LEU A 296 -7.63 4.71 8.26
C LEU A 296 -9.08 5.06 7.85
N ALA A 297 -10.06 4.36 8.42
CA ALA A 297 -11.48 4.60 8.21
C ALA A 297 -12.07 5.56 9.26
N HIS A 298 -11.26 6.15 10.15
CA HIS A 298 -11.76 7.14 11.09
C HIS A 298 -12.25 8.42 10.36
N LYS A 299 -13.29 9.07 10.89
CA LYS A 299 -13.87 10.29 10.29
C LYS A 299 -12.88 11.46 10.14
N ASP A 300 -11.83 11.45 10.96
CA ASP A 300 -10.74 12.44 10.97
C ASP A 300 -9.41 11.89 10.42
N ALA A 301 -9.41 10.65 9.90
CA ALA A 301 -8.23 10.05 9.28
C ALA A 301 -7.77 10.84 8.05
N PRO A 302 -6.46 10.78 7.70
CA PRO A 302 -5.97 11.24 6.41
C PRO A 302 -6.80 10.65 5.26
N GLY A 303 -7.19 11.49 4.29
CA GLY A 303 -8.06 11.10 3.17
C GLY A 303 -9.56 11.12 3.46
N LYS A 304 -10.00 11.01 4.73
CA LYS A 304 -11.42 11.12 5.16
C LYS A 304 -12.38 10.27 4.31
N CYS A 305 -11.95 9.08 3.93
CA CYS A 305 -12.63 8.21 2.96
C CYS A 305 -14.09 7.93 3.35
N VAL A 306 -14.33 7.68 4.64
CA VAL A 306 -15.67 7.35 5.18
C VAL A 306 -16.67 8.51 5.16
N LYS A 307 -16.25 9.73 4.83
CA LYS A 307 -17.19 10.83 4.60
C LYS A 307 -18.01 10.63 3.31
N CYS A 308 -17.49 9.82 2.40
CA CYS A 308 -18.12 9.55 1.10
C CYS A 308 -18.38 8.06 0.87
N HIS A 309 -17.56 7.17 1.43
CA HIS A 309 -17.67 5.72 1.25
C HIS A 309 -18.28 5.07 2.48
N SER A 310 -19.36 4.29 2.30
CA SER A 310 -19.93 3.48 3.37
C SER A 310 -19.02 2.31 3.72
N VAL A 311 -19.16 1.83 4.94
CA VAL A 311 -18.51 0.61 5.44
C VAL A 311 -19.60 -0.39 5.75
N GLU A 312 -19.50 -1.57 5.17
CA GLU A 312 -20.54 -2.60 5.27
C GLU A 312 -19.97 -3.91 5.82
N THR A 313 -20.77 -4.60 6.61
CA THR A 313 -20.46 -5.96 7.04
C THR A 313 -20.77 -6.93 5.92
N VAL A 314 -19.76 -7.72 5.54
CA VAL A 314 -19.89 -8.76 4.53
C VAL A 314 -20.27 -10.11 5.18
N PRO A 315 -20.84 -11.08 4.42
CA PRO A 315 -21.39 -12.31 4.99
C PRO A 315 -20.43 -13.18 5.81
N ASN A 316 -19.11 -13.07 5.60
CA ASN A 316 -18.09 -13.76 6.40
C ASN A 316 -17.82 -13.09 7.77
N GLY A 317 -18.52 -11.99 8.08
CA GLY A 317 -18.33 -11.22 9.32
C GLY A 317 -17.21 -10.18 9.23
N GLY A 318 -16.50 -10.11 8.10
CA GLY A 318 -15.54 -9.04 7.81
C GLY A 318 -16.22 -7.72 7.50
N LEU A 319 -15.40 -6.68 7.27
CA LEU A 319 -15.86 -5.40 6.76
C LEU A 319 -15.42 -5.19 5.31
N GLN A 320 -16.14 -4.33 4.61
CA GLN A 320 -15.76 -3.87 3.28
C GLN A 320 -16.10 -2.40 3.12
N MET A 321 -15.16 -1.63 2.53
CA MET A 321 -15.44 -0.25 2.14
C MET A 321 -16.06 -0.21 0.75
N MET A 322 -17.19 0.48 0.61
CA MET A 322 -17.89 0.62 -0.66
C MET A 322 -17.26 1.74 -1.50
N TRP A 323 -16.20 1.40 -2.24
CA TRP A 323 -15.52 2.33 -3.14
C TRP A 323 -16.39 2.83 -4.30
N THR A 324 -17.42 2.08 -4.66
CA THR A 324 -18.36 2.47 -5.71
C THR A 324 -19.73 2.70 -5.11
N ALA A 325 -20.38 3.78 -5.54
CA ALA A 325 -21.77 4.04 -5.17
C ALA A 325 -22.68 2.92 -5.70
N ALA A 326 -23.80 2.69 -5.00
CA ALA A 326 -24.80 1.73 -5.43
C ALA A 326 -25.23 1.99 -6.89
N ARG A 327 -24.94 1.05 -7.78
CA ARG A 327 -25.37 1.09 -9.18
C ARG A 327 -26.62 0.24 -9.33
N SER A 328 -27.56 0.71 -10.16
CA SER A 328 -28.68 -0.16 -10.57
C SER A 328 -28.12 -1.32 -11.38
N ASP A 329 -28.63 -2.54 -11.12
CA ASP A 329 -28.29 -3.72 -11.91
C ASP A 329 -28.61 -3.44 -13.40
N PRO A 330 -27.61 -3.42 -14.30
CA PRO A 330 -27.81 -3.06 -15.70
C PRO A 330 -28.68 -4.09 -16.44
N GLU A 331 -28.67 -5.35 -15.99
CA GLU A 331 -29.50 -6.42 -16.54
C GLU A 331 -30.94 -6.34 -16.01
N PHE A 332 -31.18 -5.65 -14.90
CA PHE A 332 -32.51 -5.54 -14.31
C PHE A 332 -33.20 -4.24 -14.72
N LYS A 333 -34.20 -4.36 -15.60
CA LYS A 333 -35.07 -3.24 -15.97
C LYS A 333 -36.18 -3.07 -14.94
N LYS A 334 -36.24 -1.89 -14.31
CA LYS A 334 -37.28 -1.50 -13.36
C LYS A 334 -38.57 -1.11 -14.10
N ALA A 335 -39.72 -1.26 -13.44
CA ALA A 335 -41.02 -0.92 -14.02
C ALA A 335 -41.17 0.58 -14.36
N THR A 336 -40.42 1.43 -13.67
CA THR A 336 -40.40 2.87 -13.88
C THR A 336 -38.99 3.36 -14.16
N VAL A 337 -38.87 4.32 -15.07
CA VAL A 337 -37.63 5.02 -15.37
C VAL A 337 -37.73 6.50 -15.09
N PHE A 338 -36.60 7.08 -14.71
CA PHE A 338 -36.42 8.51 -14.55
C PHE A 338 -35.01 8.89 -14.97
N ALA A 339 -34.88 9.98 -15.73
CA ALA A 339 -33.60 10.49 -16.19
C ALA A 339 -33.38 11.91 -15.62
N HIS A 340 -32.51 12.03 -14.62
CA HIS A 340 -32.17 13.31 -14.00
C HIS A 340 -31.70 14.35 -15.03
N THR A 341 -30.85 13.94 -15.98
CA THR A 341 -30.27 14.82 -17.00
C THR A 341 -31.32 15.52 -17.86
N ALA A 342 -32.44 14.84 -18.15
CA ALA A 342 -33.54 15.42 -18.94
C ALA A 342 -34.31 16.51 -18.18
N HIS A 343 -34.15 16.59 -16.85
CA HIS A 343 -34.90 17.50 -15.98
C HIS A 343 -34.03 18.61 -15.41
N PHE A 344 -32.70 18.59 -15.59
CA PHE A 344 -31.82 19.58 -14.97
C PHE A 344 -32.09 21.02 -15.44
N SER A 345 -32.51 21.21 -16.69
CA SER A 345 -32.87 22.54 -17.20
C SER A 345 -34.20 23.07 -16.67
N MET A 346 -34.98 22.24 -15.98
CA MET A 346 -36.30 22.58 -15.44
C MET A 346 -36.28 22.89 -13.94
N MET A 347 -35.12 22.72 -13.27
CA MET A 347 -34.97 23.07 -11.87
C MET A 347 -34.95 24.59 -11.72
N ASP A 348 -35.71 25.10 -10.78
CA ASP A 348 -35.72 26.52 -10.41
C ASP A 348 -34.66 26.79 -9.32
N GLU A 349 -34.82 27.90 -8.58
CA GLU A 349 -33.91 28.29 -7.51
C GLU A 349 -33.86 27.26 -6.36
N ASP A 350 -34.88 26.40 -6.23
CA ASP A 350 -34.94 25.35 -5.22
C ASP A 350 -34.10 24.10 -5.60
N GLY A 351 -33.59 24.04 -6.83
CA GLY A 351 -32.65 23.00 -7.28
C GLY A 351 -33.24 21.59 -7.15
N CYS A 352 -32.58 20.72 -6.39
CA CYS A 352 -33.06 19.35 -6.15
C CYS A 352 -34.43 19.31 -5.45
N LEU A 353 -34.75 20.35 -4.67
CA LEU A 353 -35.99 20.43 -3.88
C LEU A 353 -37.22 20.73 -4.75
N THR A 354 -37.02 21.08 -6.03
CA THR A 354 -38.10 21.14 -7.04
C THR A 354 -38.90 19.84 -7.06
N CYS A 355 -38.20 18.69 -6.96
CA CYS A 355 -38.81 17.37 -6.97
C CYS A 355 -38.73 16.68 -5.60
N HIS A 356 -37.58 16.76 -4.93
CA HIS A 356 -37.34 16.03 -3.69
C HIS A 356 -37.81 16.79 -2.46
N LYS A 357 -38.65 16.16 -1.65
CA LYS A 357 -39.01 16.68 -0.33
C LYS A 357 -38.11 16.06 0.73
N VAL A 358 -37.43 16.89 1.51
CA VAL A 358 -36.69 16.45 2.71
C VAL A 358 -37.69 15.91 3.73
N GLU A 359 -37.38 14.77 4.33
CA GLU A 359 -38.10 14.20 5.48
C GLU A 359 -37.33 14.55 6.76
N PRO A 360 -37.71 15.61 7.49
CA PRO A 360 -36.92 16.10 8.63
C PRO A 360 -36.89 15.13 9.81
N LYS A 361 -37.82 14.17 9.84
CA LYS A 361 -37.90 13.14 10.89
C LYS A 361 -37.14 11.87 10.52
N ALA A 362 -36.58 11.78 9.31
CA ALA A 362 -35.76 10.65 8.91
C ALA A 362 -34.45 10.69 9.69
N ASP A 363 -34.13 9.59 10.36
CA ASP A 363 -32.86 9.45 11.08
C ASP A 363 -31.75 8.98 10.12
N TYR A 364 -31.48 9.78 9.09
CA TYR A 364 -30.46 9.48 8.08
C TYR A 364 -29.06 9.35 8.68
N ALA A 365 -28.75 10.13 9.72
CA ALA A 365 -27.46 10.06 10.38
C ALA A 365 -27.25 8.73 11.10
N ALA A 366 -28.30 8.15 11.70
CA ALA A 366 -28.20 6.84 12.36
C ALA A 366 -27.88 5.70 11.39
N SER A 367 -28.18 5.84 10.09
CA SER A 367 -27.79 4.85 9.06
C SER A 367 -26.29 4.71 8.85
N TYR A 368 -25.49 5.62 9.40
CA TYR A 368 -24.02 5.55 9.39
C TYR A 368 -23.43 5.19 10.76
N ALA A 369 -24.29 4.89 11.74
CA ALA A 369 -23.86 4.47 13.08
C ALA A 369 -23.56 2.96 13.16
N ASP A 370 -24.05 2.19 12.19
CA ASP A 370 -23.72 0.77 12.03
C ASP A 370 -23.15 0.49 10.63
N THR A 371 -22.71 -0.75 10.43
CA THR A 371 -22.17 -1.24 9.16
C THR A 371 -23.19 -2.13 8.44
N ASN A 372 -24.49 -1.99 8.74
CA ASN A 372 -25.53 -2.80 8.13
C ASN A 372 -26.11 -2.08 6.90
N PRO A 373 -25.91 -2.58 5.67
CA PRO A 373 -26.45 -1.94 4.47
C PRO A 373 -27.98 -1.84 4.45
N HIS A 374 -28.67 -2.63 5.28
CA HIS A 374 -30.13 -2.63 5.38
C HIS A 374 -30.70 -1.65 6.42
N SER A 375 -29.86 -0.96 7.21
CA SER A 375 -30.31 0.08 8.16
C SER A 375 -30.51 1.46 7.51
N PHE A 376 -30.15 1.58 6.22
CA PHE A 376 -30.20 2.86 5.51
C PHE A 376 -31.60 3.45 5.42
N THR A 377 -31.73 4.71 5.86
CA THR A 377 -32.94 5.51 5.79
C THR A 377 -32.65 6.80 5.03
N SER A 378 -33.34 7.00 3.91
CA SER A 378 -33.26 8.22 3.10
C SER A 378 -33.75 9.45 3.88
N ASN A 379 -33.02 10.56 3.80
CA ASN A 379 -33.46 11.89 4.26
C ASN A 379 -34.46 12.57 3.30
N PHE A 380 -34.79 11.93 2.17
CA PHE A 380 -35.86 12.34 1.27
C PHE A 380 -37.08 11.45 1.40
N ALA A 381 -38.27 12.06 1.38
CA ALA A 381 -39.53 11.36 1.31
C ALA A 381 -39.69 10.64 -0.06
N PRO A 382 -40.37 9.49 -0.11
CA PRO A 382 -40.69 8.82 -1.36
C PRO A 382 -41.44 9.75 -2.33
N LEU A 383 -41.01 9.77 -3.59
CA LEU A 383 -41.66 10.54 -4.64
C LEU A 383 -43.02 9.92 -5.01
N GLY A 384 -44.05 10.75 -5.04
CA GLY A 384 -45.38 10.37 -5.50
C GLY A 384 -45.59 10.75 -6.96
N ILE A 385 -46.46 10.02 -7.65
CA ILE A 385 -46.85 10.30 -9.05
C ILE A 385 -47.36 11.73 -9.27
N LYS A 386 -47.94 12.36 -8.22
CA LYS A 386 -48.42 13.74 -8.26
C LYS A 386 -47.30 14.75 -8.56
N THR A 387 -46.06 14.49 -8.13
CA THR A 387 -44.91 15.34 -8.42
C THR A 387 -44.63 15.34 -9.92
N CYS A 388 -44.66 14.15 -10.55
CA CYS A 388 -44.44 14.01 -11.99
C CYS A 388 -45.58 14.64 -12.79
N ALA A 389 -46.83 14.35 -12.40
CA ALA A 389 -48.04 14.80 -13.09
C ALA A 389 -48.27 16.33 -13.02
N ALA A 390 -47.54 17.04 -12.15
CA ALA A 390 -47.57 18.51 -12.13
C ALA A 390 -47.04 19.10 -13.45
N CYS A 391 -46.04 18.47 -14.06
CA CYS A 391 -45.42 18.91 -15.32
C CYS A 391 -45.79 18.01 -16.52
N HIS A 392 -45.98 16.72 -16.28
CA HIS A 392 -46.41 15.74 -17.27
C HIS A 392 -47.93 15.72 -17.40
N GLN A 393 -48.43 16.59 -18.27
CA GLN A 393 -49.84 16.71 -18.65
C GLN A 393 -49.94 16.66 -20.17
N GLU A 394 -51.11 16.28 -20.70
CA GLU A 394 -51.38 16.19 -22.14
C GLU A 394 -50.86 17.41 -22.94
N ASN A 395 -51.04 18.62 -22.40
CA ASN A 395 -50.68 19.88 -23.07
C ASN A 395 -49.32 20.49 -22.64
N LEU A 396 -48.53 19.81 -21.79
CA LEU A 396 -47.19 20.24 -21.38
C LEU A 396 -46.12 19.24 -21.83
N ALA A 397 -45.55 18.46 -20.91
CA ALA A 397 -44.51 17.47 -21.20
C ALA A 397 -45.06 16.12 -21.73
N GLY A 398 -46.37 16.07 -22.01
CA GLY A 398 -47.11 14.85 -22.32
C GLY A 398 -47.34 13.97 -21.09
N ASP A 399 -48.24 13.00 -21.22
CA ASP A 399 -48.67 12.10 -20.15
C ASP A 399 -48.79 10.63 -20.59
N ASN A 400 -48.14 10.28 -21.70
CA ASN A 400 -48.13 8.92 -22.23
C ASN A 400 -47.54 7.92 -21.21
N CYS A 401 -48.20 6.78 -21.01
CA CYS A 401 -47.79 5.76 -20.02
C CYS A 401 -46.32 5.33 -20.16
N GLN A 402 -45.82 5.25 -21.39
CA GLN A 402 -44.46 4.82 -21.73
C GLN A 402 -43.37 5.87 -21.40
N GLN A 403 -43.75 7.10 -21.06
CA GLN A 403 -42.79 8.11 -20.60
C GLN A 403 -42.22 7.76 -19.22
N CYS A 404 -43.01 7.10 -18.37
CA CYS A 404 -42.56 6.65 -17.05
C CYS A 404 -42.38 5.13 -16.99
N HIS A 405 -43.26 4.36 -17.65
CA HIS A 405 -43.29 2.91 -17.51
C HIS A 405 -42.58 2.17 -18.64
N GLN A 406 -41.81 1.14 -18.26
CA GLN A 406 -41.25 0.18 -19.20
C GLN A 406 -42.18 -1.03 -19.34
N TYR A 407 -42.42 -1.48 -20.57
CA TYR A 407 -43.18 -2.72 -20.82
C TYR A 407 -42.38 -3.97 -20.45
N HIS A 408 -41.08 -3.95 -20.69
CA HIS A 408 -40.19 -5.08 -20.42
C HIS A 408 -39.49 -4.86 -19.08
N VAL A 409 -40.03 -5.52 -18.05
CA VAL A 409 -39.56 -5.43 -16.66
C VAL A 409 -38.96 -6.78 -16.27
N GLY A 410 -37.87 -6.75 -15.53
CA GLY A 410 -37.16 -7.96 -15.09
C GLY A 410 -35.74 -8.03 -15.61
N ARG A 411 -35.13 -9.21 -15.51
CA ARG A 411 -33.74 -9.44 -15.88
C ARG A 411 -33.62 -9.80 -17.35
N PHE A 412 -32.82 -9.05 -18.09
CA PHE A 412 -32.50 -9.27 -19.49
C PHE A 412 -30.98 -9.32 -19.64
N VAL A 413 -30.46 -10.47 -20.04
CA VAL A 413 -29.04 -10.61 -20.43
C VAL A 413 -28.91 -10.08 -21.85
N ALA A 414 -28.08 -9.07 -22.06
CA ALA A 414 -27.78 -8.59 -23.40
C ALA A 414 -27.10 -9.72 -24.18
N GLN A 415 -27.80 -10.31 -25.14
CA GLN A 415 -27.14 -11.16 -26.12
C GLN A 415 -26.34 -10.24 -27.02
N SER A 416 -25.01 -10.34 -26.94
CA SER A 416 -24.14 -9.77 -27.98
C SER A 416 -24.55 -10.43 -29.30
N VAL A 417 -25.11 -9.64 -30.22
CA VAL A 417 -25.23 -10.08 -31.59
C VAL A 417 -23.80 -10.26 -32.07
N ALA A 418 -23.40 -11.48 -32.43
CA ALA A 418 -22.12 -11.71 -33.07
C ALA A 418 -22.09 -10.88 -34.36
N THR A 419 -21.41 -9.74 -34.34
CA THR A 419 -21.06 -9.05 -35.56
C THR A 419 -19.93 -9.85 -36.17
N ASP A 420 -20.30 -10.82 -36.99
CA ASP A 420 -19.37 -11.52 -37.86
C ASP A 420 -18.92 -10.53 -38.94
N TRP A 421 -17.99 -9.65 -38.59
CA TRP A 421 -17.18 -8.95 -39.56
C TRP A 421 -16.12 -9.94 -40.03
N SER A 422 -16.52 -10.88 -40.89
CA SER A 422 -15.55 -11.58 -41.71
C SER A 422 -14.94 -10.52 -42.62
N GLU A 423 -13.70 -10.12 -42.33
CA GLU A 423 -12.86 -9.45 -43.31
C GLU A 423 -12.75 -10.37 -44.52
N ASP A 424 -13.50 -10.03 -45.57
CA ASP A 424 -13.39 -10.65 -46.88
C ASP A 424 -12.06 -10.19 -47.51
N THR A 425 -10.96 -10.78 -47.03
CA THR A 425 -9.69 -10.76 -47.74
C THR A 425 -9.70 -11.86 -48.80
N SER A 426 -10.67 -11.83 -49.72
CA SER A 426 -10.54 -12.55 -50.99
C SER A 426 -9.94 -11.61 -52.03
N THR A 427 -8.62 -11.73 -52.17
CA THR A 427 -7.86 -11.25 -53.32
C THR A 427 -8.52 -11.76 -54.60
N GLY A 428 -9.17 -10.85 -55.33
CA GLY A 428 -9.69 -11.10 -56.66
C GLY A 428 -8.55 -11.41 -57.63
N VAL A 429 -8.38 -12.69 -57.96
CA VAL A 429 -7.73 -13.13 -59.20
C VAL A 429 -8.85 -13.73 -60.06
N PRO A 430 -9.19 -13.14 -61.22
CA PRO A 430 -10.19 -13.70 -62.11
C PRO A 430 -9.61 -14.93 -62.79
N GLN A 431 -10.20 -16.12 -62.55
CA GLN A 431 -9.90 -17.30 -63.35
C GLN A 431 -10.93 -17.41 -64.47
N GLU A 432 -10.41 -17.41 -65.69
CA GLU A 432 -11.13 -17.38 -66.97
C GLU A 432 -12.10 -18.54 -67.15
N LEU A 433 -13.22 -18.21 -67.81
CA LEU A 433 -14.18 -19.13 -68.40
C LEU A 433 -13.53 -19.85 -69.59
N ASN A 434 -13.49 -21.18 -69.57
CA ASN A 434 -13.35 -21.99 -70.77
C ASN A 434 -14.66 -22.74 -71.03
N GLU A 435 -15.27 -22.34 -72.15
CA GLU A 435 -16.23 -22.98 -73.08
C GLU A 435 -17.18 -24.09 -72.60
#